data_AF-A0A9D1C150-F1
#
_entry.id   AF-A0A9D1C150-F1
#
_cell.length_a   1.000
_cell.length_b   1.000
_cell.length_c   1.000
_cell.angle_alpha   90.00
_cell.angle_beta   90.00
_cell.angle_gamma   90.00
#
_symmetry.space_group_name_H-M   'P 1'
#
loop_
_entity.id
_entity.type
_entity.pdbx_description
1 polymer ?
#
loop_
_entity_poly.entity_id
_entity_poly.type
_entity_poly.pdbx_seq_one_letter_code
_entity_poly.pdbx_strand_id
1 'polypeptide(L)'
;MDRPLWKILAFLIGAILLFLVPLLNMMERQDDIAYNIVLAECNRFTDICRDTGFITPNMYTDFVDRINSTGNTYEIRMSHIKRSVYPVYRQSGSTMVFSGEYEVIRVNKGEEEILKTLFPQNSVSALDESRRYKMSMGDLFFVEVQNKGKTMAVAIRDMMLFTNTKTPCIFVRAGGMVRNEAY
;
A
#
# COMPACT_ATOMS: atom_id res chain seq x y z
N MET A 1 -26.15 1.58 56.73
CA MET A 1 -24.67 1.51 56.80
C MET A 1 -24.14 1.69 55.39
N ASP A 2 -23.79 2.92 55.03
CA ASP A 2 -23.09 3.21 53.78
C ASP A 2 -21.84 2.34 53.72
N ARG A 3 -21.72 1.50 52.68
CA ARG A 3 -20.52 0.66 52.50
C ARG A 3 -19.44 1.52 51.84
N PRO A 4 -18.44 2.04 52.58
CA PRO A 4 -17.41 2.92 52.01
C PRO A 4 -16.60 2.25 50.88
N LEU A 5 -16.59 0.92 50.84
CA LEU A 5 -15.93 0.11 49.80
C LEU A 5 -16.39 0.47 48.38
N TRP A 6 -17.69 0.70 48.14
CA TRP A 6 -18.16 1.06 46.79
C TRP A 6 -17.72 2.47 46.39
N LYS A 7 -17.68 3.41 47.35
CA LYS A 7 -17.20 4.79 47.11
C LYS A 7 -15.70 4.80 46.79
N ILE A 8 -14.90 4.00 47.51
CA ILE A 8 -13.45 3.83 47.26
C ILE A 8 -13.22 3.17 45.89
N LEU A 9 -13.97 2.12 45.57
CA LEU A 9 -13.89 1.46 44.26
C LEU A 9 -14.26 2.40 43.11
N ALA A 10 -15.36 3.16 43.24
CA ALA A 10 -15.79 4.12 42.24
C ALA A 10 -14.75 5.24 42.04
N PHE A 11 -14.14 5.74 43.12
CA PHE A 11 -13.06 6.71 43.05
C PHE A 11 -11.84 6.15 42.31
N LEU A 12 -11.45 4.91 42.60
CA LEU A 12 -10.32 4.24 41.95
C LEU A 12 -10.56 4.01 40.44
N ILE A 13 -11.76 3.55 40.07
CA ILE A 13 -12.16 3.40 38.65
C ILE A 13 -12.17 4.77 37.96
N GLY A 14 -12.71 5.80 38.62
CA GLY A 14 -12.72 7.17 38.08
C GLY A 14 -11.30 7.71 37.83
N ALA A 15 -10.38 7.47 38.77
CA ALA A 15 -8.97 7.86 38.59
C ALA A 15 -8.31 7.13 37.41
N ILE A 16 -8.60 5.84 37.22
CA ILE A 16 -8.10 5.08 36.06
C ILE A 16 -8.68 5.64 34.75
N LEU A 17 -9.98 5.90 34.70
CA LEU A 17 -10.66 6.46 33.52
C LEU A 17 -10.06 7.81 33.11
N LEU A 18 -9.70 8.67 34.07
CA LEU A 18 -9.07 9.96 33.80
C LEU A 18 -7.70 9.85 33.12
N PHE A 19 -6.97 8.74 33.28
CA PHE A 19 -5.72 8.50 32.57
C PHE A 19 -5.95 7.81 31.21
N LEU A 20 -6.91 6.91 31.21
CA LEU A 20 -7.17 5.97 30.12
C LEU A 20 -7.88 6.64 28.93
N VAL A 21 -8.78 7.60 29.17
CA VAL A 21 -9.42 8.37 28.10
C VAL A 21 -8.44 9.28 27.34
N PRO A 22 -7.58 10.08 28.00
CA PRO A 22 -6.54 10.85 27.30
C PRO A 22 -5.55 9.96 26.54
N LEU A 23 -5.17 8.81 27.12
CA LEU A 23 -4.30 7.84 26.46
C LEU A 23 -4.91 7.33 25.15
N LEU A 24 -6.20 6.93 25.17
CA LEU A 24 -6.92 6.53 23.96
C LEU A 24 -6.89 7.63 22.90
N ASN A 25 -7.23 8.87 23.26
CA ASN A 25 -7.24 10.00 22.33
C ASN A 25 -5.86 10.26 21.71
N MET A 26 -4.79 10.09 22.50
CA MET A 26 -3.42 10.23 22.01
C MET A 26 -3.06 9.11 21.02
N MET A 27 -3.48 7.87 21.28
CA MET A 27 -3.26 6.73 20.39
C MET A 27 -4.06 6.87 19.09
N GLU A 28 -5.32 7.30 19.14
CA GLU A 28 -6.12 7.58 17.95
C GLU A 28 -5.48 8.66 17.08
N ARG A 29 -4.96 9.74 17.70
CA ARG A 29 -4.18 10.76 16.98
C ARG A 29 -2.91 10.21 16.34
N GLN A 30 -2.23 9.28 17.01
CA GLN A 30 -1.05 8.64 16.45
C GLN A 30 -1.40 7.79 15.23
N ASP A 31 -2.53 7.09 15.26
CA ASP A 31 -3.05 6.33 14.11
C ASP A 31 -3.43 7.25 12.94
N ASP A 32 -4.06 8.41 13.21
CA ASP A 32 -4.38 9.40 12.17
C ASP A 32 -3.11 9.98 11.52
N ILE A 33 -2.08 10.25 12.32
CA ILE A 33 -0.77 10.70 11.82
C ILE A 33 -0.15 9.60 10.96
N ALA A 34 -0.17 8.34 11.41
CA ALA A 34 0.34 7.21 10.65
C ALA A 34 -0.39 7.04 9.32
N TYR A 35 -1.72 7.16 9.31
CA TYR A 35 -2.54 7.13 8.08
C TYR A 35 -2.09 8.20 7.09
N ASN A 36 -1.94 9.45 7.55
CA ASN A 36 -1.54 10.56 6.68
C ASN A 36 -0.12 10.40 6.12
N ILE A 37 0.82 9.90 6.93
CA ILE A 37 2.19 9.59 6.47
C ILE A 37 2.14 8.51 5.39
N VAL A 38 1.42 7.40 5.62
CA VAL A 38 1.28 6.32 4.64
C VAL A 38 0.62 6.81 3.36
N LEU A 39 -0.42 7.65 3.46
CA LEU A 39 -1.09 8.26 2.31
C LEU A 39 -0.13 9.14 1.50
N ALA A 40 0.62 10.02 2.17
CA ALA A 40 1.58 10.90 1.52
C ALA A 40 2.70 10.10 0.83
N GLU A 41 3.24 9.08 1.50
CA GLU A 41 4.31 8.25 0.95
C GLU A 41 3.84 7.34 -0.18
N CYS A 42 2.62 6.81 -0.09
CA CYS A 42 2.01 6.02 -1.16
C CYS A 42 1.78 6.86 -2.43
N ASN A 43 1.27 8.09 -2.26
CA ASN A 43 1.13 9.04 -3.37
C ASN A 43 2.49 9.40 -3.96
N ARG A 44 3.48 9.77 -3.12
CA ARG A 44 4.83 10.10 -3.56
C ARG A 44 5.47 8.97 -4.35
N PHE A 45 5.43 7.74 -3.84
CA PHE A 45 5.99 6.58 -4.52
C PHE A 45 5.28 6.34 -5.86
N THR A 46 3.95 6.39 -5.87
CA THR A 46 3.14 6.22 -7.08
C THR A 46 3.45 7.29 -8.12
N ASP A 47 3.57 8.55 -7.73
CA ASP A 47 3.85 9.67 -8.63
C ASP A 47 5.25 9.55 -9.24
N ILE A 48 6.27 9.21 -8.44
CA ILE A 48 7.62 8.96 -8.97
C ILE A 48 7.59 7.80 -9.98
N CYS A 49 6.93 6.69 -9.65
CA CYS A 49 6.80 5.55 -10.56
C CYS A 49 6.07 5.92 -11.86
N ARG A 50 5.06 6.79 -11.80
CA ARG A 50 4.29 7.25 -12.97
C ARG A 50 5.05 8.27 -13.83
N ASP A 51 5.86 9.11 -13.21
CA ASP A 51 6.62 10.17 -13.89
C ASP A 51 7.96 9.66 -14.47
N THR A 52 8.51 8.58 -13.90
CA THR A 52 9.72 7.92 -14.42
C THR A 52 9.41 6.79 -15.39
N GLY A 53 8.30 6.07 -15.19
CA GLY A 53 7.96 4.88 -15.97
C GLY A 53 8.75 3.63 -15.57
N PHE A 54 9.46 3.65 -14.42
CA PHE A 54 10.12 2.46 -13.91
C PHE A 54 10.15 2.43 -12.38
N ILE A 55 10.34 1.23 -11.82
CA ILE A 55 10.49 1.01 -10.39
C ILE A 55 11.90 0.45 -10.16
N THR A 56 12.63 1.05 -9.22
CA THR A 56 13.95 0.56 -8.80
C THR A 56 13.89 -0.09 -7.41
N PRO A 57 14.84 -0.98 -7.08
CA PRO A 57 14.87 -1.60 -5.75
C PRO A 57 14.99 -0.55 -4.64
N ASN A 58 15.83 0.47 -4.83
CA ASN A 58 16.02 1.54 -3.84
C ASN A 58 14.73 2.32 -3.61
N MET A 59 14.00 2.69 -4.67
CA MET A 59 12.71 3.38 -4.51
C MET A 59 11.70 2.58 -3.69
N TYR A 60 11.66 1.26 -3.91
CA TYR A 60 10.78 0.37 -3.15
C TYR A 60 11.23 0.22 -1.69
N THR A 61 12.52 -0.03 -1.45
CA THR A 61 13.08 -0.13 -0.09
C THR A 61 12.88 1.17 0.69
N ASP A 62 13.18 2.32 0.09
CA ASP A 62 13.00 3.60 0.75
C ASP A 62 11.51 3.86 1.06
N PHE A 63 10.59 3.42 0.19
CA PHE A 63 9.15 3.49 0.45
C PHE A 63 8.74 2.60 1.64
N VAL A 64 9.21 1.35 1.67
CA VAL A 64 8.97 0.39 2.75
C VAL A 64 9.49 0.94 4.09
N ASP A 65 10.70 1.50 4.11
CA ASP A 65 11.32 2.03 5.32
C ASP A 65 10.56 3.24 5.86
N ARG A 66 10.10 4.14 4.97
CA ARG A 66 9.33 5.32 5.40
C ARG A 66 7.97 4.96 5.96
N ILE A 67 7.24 4.01 5.36
CA ILE A 67 5.96 3.57 5.94
C ILE A 67 6.17 2.82 7.27
N ASN A 68 7.20 1.97 7.37
CA ASN A 68 7.50 1.23 8.60
C ASN A 68 8.02 2.11 9.74
N SER A 69 8.54 3.32 9.45
CA SER A 69 8.94 4.28 10.47
C SER A 69 7.77 4.78 11.35
N THR A 70 6.53 4.56 10.93
CA THR A 70 5.33 4.85 11.74
C THR A 70 5.15 3.89 12.92
N GLY A 71 5.93 2.80 12.98
CA GLY A 71 5.87 1.79 14.04
C GLY A 71 4.81 0.70 13.83
N ASN A 72 4.02 0.79 12.76
CA ASN A 72 3.08 -0.24 12.36
C ASN A 72 3.71 -1.14 11.28
N THR A 73 3.25 -2.40 11.23
CA THR A 73 3.60 -3.31 10.14
C THR A 73 2.58 -3.19 9.03
N TYR A 74 3.04 -3.13 7.78
CA TYR A 74 2.17 -3.01 6.62
C TYR A 74 2.28 -4.20 5.66
N GLU A 75 1.20 -4.45 4.94
CA GLU A 75 1.11 -5.26 3.74
C GLU A 75 0.96 -4.30 2.57
N ILE A 76 1.92 -4.34 1.66
CA ILE A 76 1.88 -3.59 0.41
C ILE A 76 1.32 -4.55 -0.64
N ARG A 77 0.51 -4.04 -1.56
CA ARG A 77 0.11 -4.74 -2.79
C ARG A 77 0.24 -3.80 -3.97
N MET A 78 0.95 -4.25 -5.00
CA MET A 78 1.17 -3.49 -6.23
C MET A 78 0.48 -4.20 -7.40
N SER A 79 -0.13 -3.42 -8.28
CA SER A 79 -0.73 -3.92 -9.52
C SER A 79 -0.37 -3.01 -10.68
N HIS A 80 0.12 -3.62 -11.76
CA HIS A 80 0.43 -2.94 -13.00
C HIS A 80 -0.43 -3.52 -14.13
N ILE A 81 -1.29 -2.69 -14.72
CA ILE A 81 -2.14 -3.09 -15.85
C ILE A 81 -1.49 -2.56 -17.12
N LYS A 82 -0.85 -3.47 -17.84
CA LYS A 82 -0.24 -3.18 -19.14
C LYS A 82 -1.29 -3.20 -20.23
N ARG A 83 -1.38 -2.12 -21.02
CA ARG A 83 -2.23 -2.03 -22.20
C ARG A 83 -1.39 -2.26 -23.44
N SER A 84 -1.66 -3.34 -24.18
CA SER A 84 -1.00 -3.64 -25.45
C SER A 84 -1.99 -3.61 -26.60
N VAL A 85 -1.59 -2.99 -27.72
CA VAL A 85 -2.42 -2.84 -28.92
C VAL A 85 -1.83 -3.72 -30.01
N TYR A 86 -2.58 -4.69 -30.49
CA TYR A 86 -2.15 -5.60 -31.56
C TYR A 86 -2.96 -5.36 -32.84
N PRO A 87 -2.30 -5.28 -34.01
CA PRO A 87 -3.01 -5.22 -35.29
C PRO A 87 -3.69 -6.56 -35.57
N VAL A 88 -4.99 -6.54 -35.88
CA VAL A 88 -5.73 -7.74 -36.27
C VAL A 88 -5.45 -8.04 -37.74
N TYR A 89 -4.95 -9.24 -38.02
CA TYR A 89 -4.78 -9.72 -39.40
C TYR A 89 -5.93 -10.65 -39.75
N ARG A 90 -6.57 -10.43 -40.91
CA ARG A 90 -7.56 -11.35 -41.47
C ARG A 90 -6.88 -12.20 -42.54
N GLN A 91 -7.18 -13.49 -42.52
CA GLN A 91 -6.69 -14.41 -43.52
C GLN A 91 -7.46 -14.20 -44.83
N SER A 92 -6.77 -13.78 -45.89
CA SER A 92 -7.31 -13.74 -47.25
C SER A 92 -6.47 -14.68 -48.12
N GLY A 93 -6.95 -15.91 -48.32
CA GLY A 93 -6.20 -16.96 -49.00
C GLY A 93 -4.97 -17.42 -48.22
N SER A 94 -3.78 -17.35 -48.84
CA SER A 94 -2.48 -17.78 -48.26
C SER A 94 -1.70 -16.67 -47.57
N THR A 95 -2.21 -15.44 -47.54
CA THR A 95 -1.50 -14.28 -46.97
C THR A 95 -2.34 -13.63 -45.86
N MET A 96 -1.65 -13.20 -44.80
CA MET A 96 -2.25 -12.44 -43.70
C MET A 96 -2.33 -10.97 -44.08
N VAL A 97 -3.54 -10.45 -44.27
CA VAL A 97 -3.75 -9.04 -44.64
C VAL A 97 -4.18 -8.27 -43.40
N PHE A 98 -3.58 -7.10 -43.17
CA PHE A 98 -3.95 -6.23 -42.06
C PHE A 98 -5.41 -5.78 -42.22
N SER A 99 -6.22 -6.03 -41.19
CA SER A 99 -7.67 -5.83 -41.25
C SER A 99 -8.13 -4.39 -41.02
N GLY A 100 -7.21 -3.47 -40.72
CA GLY A 100 -7.55 -2.09 -40.30
C GLY A 100 -8.05 -1.98 -38.86
N GLU A 101 -8.16 -3.10 -38.15
CA GLU A 101 -8.66 -3.19 -36.78
C GLU A 101 -7.52 -3.42 -35.80
N TYR A 102 -7.66 -2.85 -34.60
CA TYR A 102 -6.71 -2.97 -33.51
C TYR A 102 -7.40 -3.59 -32.29
N GLU A 103 -6.81 -4.64 -31.73
CA GLU A 103 -7.28 -5.26 -30.50
C GLU A 103 -6.46 -4.73 -29.31
N VAL A 104 -7.15 -4.36 -28.23
CA VAL A 104 -6.52 -3.85 -27.00
C VAL A 104 -6.58 -4.93 -25.94
N ILE A 105 -5.44 -5.52 -25.61
CA ILE A 105 -5.30 -6.49 -24.52
C ILE A 105 -4.80 -5.79 -23.27
N ARG A 106 -5.38 -6.13 -22.12
CA ARG A 106 -4.94 -5.66 -20.80
C ARG A 106 -4.38 -6.82 -20.01
N VAL A 107 -3.09 -6.76 -19.66
CA VAL A 107 -2.41 -7.77 -18.84
C VAL A 107 -2.19 -7.19 -17.46
N ASN A 108 -2.76 -7.82 -16.44
CA ASN A 108 -2.50 -7.44 -15.05
C ASN A 108 -1.28 -8.19 -14.55
N LYS A 109 -0.27 -7.44 -14.13
CA LYS A 109 0.92 -7.94 -13.44
C LYS A 109 0.78 -7.61 -11.97
N GLY A 110 0.78 -8.65 -11.14
CA GLY A 110 0.71 -8.53 -9.69
C GLY A 110 2.07 -8.19 -9.07
N GLU A 111 2.04 -7.94 -7.77
CA GLU A 111 3.22 -7.60 -6.97
C GLU A 111 4.34 -8.63 -7.07
N GLU A 112 4.02 -9.93 -7.09
CA GLU A 112 5.04 -10.98 -7.13
C GLU A 112 5.95 -10.87 -8.36
N GLU A 113 5.40 -10.52 -9.52
CA GLU A 113 6.18 -10.35 -10.75
C GLU A 113 7.06 -9.10 -10.68
N ILE A 114 6.55 -8.03 -10.07
CA ILE A 114 7.29 -6.79 -9.85
C ILE A 114 8.45 -7.05 -8.89
N LEU A 115 8.20 -7.69 -7.75
CA LEU A 115 9.21 -8.00 -6.75
C LEU A 115 10.28 -8.98 -7.25
N LYS A 116 9.90 -9.99 -8.05
CA LYS A 116 10.86 -10.89 -8.71
C LYS A 116 11.83 -10.14 -9.63
N THR A 117 11.37 -9.06 -10.25
CA THR A 117 12.20 -8.20 -11.11
C THR A 117 13.12 -7.30 -10.28
N LEU A 118 12.62 -6.76 -9.16
CA LEU A 118 13.38 -5.86 -8.28
C LEU A 118 14.45 -6.60 -7.45
N PHE A 119 14.13 -7.80 -6.96
CA PHE A 119 14.98 -8.61 -6.09
C PHE A 119 15.20 -10.01 -6.67
N PRO A 120 15.98 -10.14 -7.76
CA PRO A 120 16.37 -11.45 -8.25
C PRO A 120 17.26 -12.16 -7.22
N GLN A 121 17.24 -13.50 -7.20
CA GLN A 121 18.06 -14.30 -6.27
C GLN A 121 19.57 -14.22 -6.54
N ASN A 122 19.99 -13.59 -7.65
CA ASN A 122 21.38 -13.43 -8.03
C ASN A 122 21.98 -12.16 -7.41
N SER A 123 23.26 -12.19 -7.03
CA SER A 123 24.01 -11.10 -6.35
C SER A 123 24.32 -9.88 -7.23
N VAL A 124 23.36 -9.46 -8.05
CA VAL A 124 23.45 -8.33 -8.97
C VAL A 124 23.31 -7.03 -8.18
N SER A 125 24.11 -6.02 -8.50
CA SER A 125 24.14 -4.76 -7.75
C SER A 125 22.79 -4.04 -7.80
N ALA A 126 22.42 -3.32 -6.75
CA ALA A 126 21.15 -2.59 -6.68
C ALA A 126 21.00 -1.49 -7.76
N LEU A 127 22.11 -1.10 -8.38
CA LEU A 127 22.16 -0.07 -9.42
C LEU A 127 21.95 -0.60 -10.85
N ASP A 128 21.99 -1.92 -11.05
CA ASP A 128 21.93 -2.50 -12.39
C ASP A 128 20.57 -2.28 -13.07
N GLU A 129 20.60 -1.91 -14.35
CA GLU A 129 19.40 -1.61 -15.15
C GLU A 129 18.47 -2.81 -15.32
N SER A 130 19.01 -4.03 -15.21
CA SER A 130 18.26 -5.28 -15.29
C SER A 130 17.30 -5.50 -14.12
N ARG A 131 17.53 -4.81 -12.99
CA ARG A 131 16.67 -4.86 -11.80
C ARG A 131 15.56 -3.80 -11.81
N ARG A 132 15.48 -2.99 -12.87
CA ARG A 132 14.46 -1.95 -13.00
C ARG A 132 13.23 -2.55 -13.66
N TYR A 133 12.09 -2.49 -12.97
CA TYR A 133 10.82 -2.86 -13.55
C TYR A 133 10.30 -1.71 -14.41
N LYS A 134 10.25 -1.91 -15.74
CA LYS A 134 9.82 -0.87 -16.70
C LYS A 134 8.32 -0.96 -16.97
N MET A 135 7.67 0.20 -17.08
CA MET A 135 6.26 0.38 -17.39
C MET A 135 6.13 1.26 -18.63
N SER A 136 5.06 1.08 -19.40
CA SER A 136 4.80 1.89 -20.59
C SER A 136 3.84 3.05 -20.29
N MET A 137 3.97 4.14 -21.04
CA MET A 137 3.07 5.28 -21.03
C MET A 137 1.67 4.81 -21.40
N GLY A 138 0.68 5.20 -20.59
CA GLY A 138 -0.69 4.74 -20.76
C GLY A 138 -1.02 3.44 -20.03
N ASP A 139 -0.05 2.77 -19.41
CA ASP A 139 -0.31 1.70 -18.44
C ASP A 139 -0.86 2.29 -17.13
N LEU A 140 -1.58 1.46 -16.36
CA LEU A 140 -2.09 1.86 -15.04
C LEU A 140 -1.27 1.20 -13.94
N PHE A 141 -0.86 1.97 -12.96
CA PHE A 141 -0.14 1.48 -11.78
C PHE A 141 -0.93 1.82 -10.52
N PHE A 142 -1.10 0.83 -9.63
CA PHE A 142 -1.80 0.95 -8.36
C PHE A 142 -0.97 0.37 -7.23
N VAL A 143 -0.98 1.06 -6.09
CA VAL A 143 -0.36 0.64 -4.85
C VAL A 143 -1.40 0.71 -3.74
N GLU A 144 -1.54 -0.39 -3.02
CA GLU A 144 -2.40 -0.54 -1.86
C GLU A 144 -1.52 -0.83 -0.65
N VAL A 145 -1.78 -0.16 0.46
CA VAL A 145 -1.10 -0.37 1.73
C VAL A 145 -2.14 -0.63 2.80
N GLN A 146 -2.00 -1.76 3.50
CA GLN A 146 -2.87 -2.17 4.59
C GLN A 146 -2.04 -2.46 5.83
N ASN A 147 -2.53 -2.15 7.03
CA ASN A 147 -1.82 -2.58 8.24
C ASN A 147 -1.99 -4.08 8.50
N LYS A 148 -0.90 -4.77 8.86
CA LYS A 148 -0.93 -6.15 9.37
C LYS A 148 -1.23 -6.11 10.86
N GLY A 149 -2.42 -6.59 11.23
CA GLY A 149 -2.84 -6.65 12.64
C GLY A 149 -3.54 -5.38 13.13
N LYS A 150 -3.74 -5.28 14.45
CA LYS A 150 -4.42 -4.15 15.09
C LYS A 150 -3.41 -3.07 15.46
N THR A 151 -3.78 -1.81 15.28
CA THR A 151 -3.02 -0.69 15.81
C THR A 151 -3.15 -0.64 17.34
N MET A 152 -2.25 0.10 18.01
CA MET A 152 -2.28 0.22 19.47
C MET A 152 -3.59 0.84 19.96
N ALA A 153 -4.15 1.83 19.25
CA ALA A 153 -5.43 2.44 19.63
C ALA A 153 -6.56 1.42 19.61
N VAL A 154 -6.62 0.58 18.57
CA VAL A 154 -7.65 -0.45 18.41
C VAL A 154 -7.47 -1.56 19.44
N ALA A 155 -6.24 -1.95 19.75
CA ALA A 155 -5.97 -2.94 20.80
C ALA A 155 -6.42 -2.47 22.19
N ILE A 156 -6.10 -1.21 22.54
CA ILE A 156 -6.49 -0.58 23.81
C ILE A 156 -8.00 -0.38 23.89
N ARG A 157 -8.64 0.07 22.80
CA ARG A 157 -10.09 0.22 22.70
C ARG A 157 -10.82 -1.11 22.83
N ASP A 158 -10.35 -2.15 22.14
CA ASP A 158 -10.92 -3.49 22.20
C ASP A 158 -10.82 -4.10 23.59
N MET A 159 -9.69 -3.87 24.30
CA MET A 159 -9.53 -4.26 25.70
C MET A 159 -10.59 -3.61 26.60
N MET A 160 -10.90 -2.32 26.38
CA MET A 160 -11.84 -1.56 27.23
C MET A 160 -13.29 -1.88 26.96
N LEU A 161 -13.65 -2.02 25.69
CA LEU A 161 -15.02 -2.27 25.27
C LEU A 161 -15.35 -3.77 25.27
N PHE A 162 -14.38 -4.64 25.58
CA PHE A 162 -14.48 -6.09 25.43
C PHE A 162 -14.95 -6.48 24.02
N THR A 163 -14.50 -5.72 23.02
CA THR A 163 -14.81 -5.94 21.60
C THR A 163 -13.62 -6.58 20.87
N ASN A 164 -13.89 -7.14 19.70
CA ASN A 164 -12.85 -7.62 18.80
C ASN A 164 -13.05 -7.00 17.42
N THR A 165 -12.45 -5.83 17.21
CA THR A 165 -12.51 -5.10 15.95
C THR A 165 -11.69 -5.82 14.88
N LYS A 166 -12.28 -6.05 13.70
CA LYS A 166 -11.58 -6.68 12.57
C LYS A 166 -10.63 -5.68 11.89
N THR A 167 -9.48 -6.18 11.46
CA THR A 167 -8.47 -5.49 10.64
C THR A 167 -8.89 -5.50 9.16
N PRO A 168 -8.39 -4.59 8.31
CA PRO A 168 -7.43 -3.51 8.57
C PRO A 168 -8.11 -2.21 9.03
N CYS A 169 -7.38 -1.41 9.81
CA CYS A 169 -7.83 -0.09 10.27
C CYS A 169 -7.19 1.04 9.45
N ILE A 170 -5.99 0.82 8.91
CA ILE A 170 -5.30 1.72 8.00
C ILE A 170 -5.35 1.07 6.61
N PHE A 171 -6.11 1.68 5.71
CA PHE A 171 -6.21 1.28 4.30
C PHE A 171 -5.96 2.50 3.41
N VAL A 172 -4.89 2.44 2.63
CA VAL A 172 -4.51 3.50 1.69
C VAL A 172 -4.37 2.88 0.31
N ARG A 173 -4.89 3.58 -0.70
CA ARG A 173 -4.71 3.22 -2.11
C ARG A 173 -4.35 4.45 -2.90
N ALA A 174 -3.24 4.37 -3.62
CA ALA A 174 -2.82 5.37 -4.59
C ALA A 174 -2.63 4.69 -5.96
N GLY A 175 -2.82 5.45 -7.03
CA GLY A 175 -2.62 4.91 -8.36
C GLY A 175 -2.95 5.89 -9.47
N GLY A 176 -2.69 5.46 -10.70
CA GLY A 176 -3.10 6.18 -11.89
C GLY A 176 -2.30 5.77 -13.12
N MET A 177 -2.51 6.53 -14.19
CA MET A 177 -1.85 6.29 -15.48
C MET A 177 -0.40 6.75 -15.46
N VAL A 178 0.51 5.91 -15.95
CA VAL A 178 1.92 6.23 -16.18
C VAL A 178 2.02 7.29 -17.28
N ARG A 179 2.70 8.40 -16.98
CA ARG A 179 2.75 9.59 -17.84
C ARG A 179 3.95 9.62 -18.76
N ASN A 180 5.02 8.90 -18.40
CA ASN A 180 6.29 8.98 -19.10
C ASN A 180 7.00 7.62 -19.13
N GLU A 181 7.87 7.44 -20.11
CA GLU A 181 8.74 6.27 -20.32
C GLU A 181 10.21 6.72 -20.37
N ALA A 182 10.71 7.33 -19.30
CA ALA A 182 12.08 7.86 -19.25
C ALA A 182 13.08 6.78 -18.83
N TYR A 183 13.12 5.65 -19.55
CA TYR A 183 14.05 4.55 -19.30
C TYR A 183 15.37 4.65 -20.05
#